data_AF-A0A376KLD3-F1
#
_entry.id   AF-A0A376KLD3-F1
#
_cell.length_a   1.000
_cell.length_b   1.000
_cell.length_c   1.000
_cell.angle_alpha   90.00
_cell.angle_beta   90.00
_cell.angle_gamma   90.00
#
_symmetry.space_group_name_H-M   'P 1'
#
loop_
_entity.id
_entity.type
_entity.pdbx_description
1 polymer ?
#
loop_
_entity_poly.entity_id
_entity_poly.type
_entity_poly.pdbx_seq_one_letter_code
_entity_poly.pdbx_strand_id
1 'polypeptide(L)' 'MAWQAPRVSVKSSTMRMIISFAAPLKTSKTIILKPGMFAVFMPGEPHKPGCVVGEPGEIKKVVVKVKADLMA' A
#
# COMPACT_ATOMS: atom_id res chain seq x y z
N MET A 1 17.49 17.10 -12.11
CA MET A 1 16.47 17.59 -11.16
C MET A 1 15.92 16.42 -10.36
N ALA A 2 16.61 16.08 -9.27
CA ALA A 2 16.24 14.97 -8.39
C ALA A 2 15.22 15.46 -7.37
N TRP A 3 13.99 14.95 -7.43
CA TRP A 3 12.99 15.22 -6.41
C TRP A 3 13.13 14.17 -5.30
N GLN A 4 13.73 14.59 -4.19
CA GLN A 4 13.66 13.91 -2.91
C GLN A 4 12.29 14.26 -2.30
N ALA A 5 11.33 13.34 -2.36
CA ALA A 5 10.13 13.47 -1.54
C ALA A 5 10.57 13.26 -0.07
N PRO A 6 10.28 14.20 0.85
CA PRO A 6 10.67 14.04 2.24
C PRO A 6 10.01 12.76 2.77
N ARG A 7 10.83 11.82 3.23
CA ARG A 7 10.37 10.71 4.06
C ARG A 7 9.73 11.36 5.28
N VAL A 8 8.41 11.51 5.29
CA VAL A 8 7.68 11.85 6.51
C VAL A 8 7.71 10.60 7.38
N SER A 9 8.81 10.46 8.12
CA SER A 9 8.95 9.46 9.16
C SER A 9 8.07 9.88 10.32
N VAL A 10 6.81 9.48 10.31
CA VAL A 10 5.97 9.54 11.50
C VAL A 10 6.55 8.53 12.49
N LYS A 11 7.33 9.01 13.47
CA LYS A 11 7.75 8.18 14.61
C LYS A 11 6.48 7.80 15.39
N SER A 12 6.02 6.57 15.23
CA SER A 12 4.83 6.06 15.94
C SER A 12 5.25 4.98 16.93
N SER A 13 5.00 5.25 18.21
CA SER A 13 5.30 4.43 19.39
C SER A 13 4.42 3.17 19.51
N THR A 14 3.79 2.70 18.44
CA THR A 14 2.92 1.52 18.49
C THR A 14 2.90 0.84 17.13
N MET A 15 3.65 -0.26 17.00
CA MET A 15 3.57 -1.34 15.98
C MET A 15 2.69 -1.10 14.74
N ARG A 16 2.91 0.02 14.03
CA ARG A 16 2.23 0.38 12.78
C ARG A 16 3.32 0.76 11.79
N MET A 17 3.80 -0.23 11.05
CA MET A 17 4.75 -0.05 9.95
C MET A 17 4.01 0.52 8.74
N ILE A 18 3.55 1.77 8.84
CA ILE A 18 2.82 2.47 7.78
C ILE A 18 3.58 3.75 7.44
N ILE A 19 4.01 3.86 6.18
CA ILE A 19 4.58 5.07 5.61
C ILE A 19 3.55 5.63 4.63
N SER A 20 3.12 6.87 4.85
CA SER A 20 2.14 7.54 4.00
C SER A 20 2.82 8.41 2.94
N PHE A 21 2.35 8.32 1.69
CA PHE A 21 2.78 9.16 0.58
C PHE A 21 1.60 10.01 0.11
N ALA A 22 1.86 11.28 -0.22
CA ALA A 22 0.80 12.21 -0.64
C ALA A 22 0.30 11.97 -2.07
N ALA A 23 1.17 11.45 -2.95
CA ALA A 23 0.87 11.27 -4.37
C ALA A 23 1.44 9.96 -4.93
N PRO A 24 0.86 9.40 -6.02
CA PRO A 24 1.42 8.25 -6.71
C PRO A 24 2.81 8.54 -7.29
N LEU A 25 3.67 7.53 -7.32
CA LEU A 25 4.95 7.61 -8.03
C LEU A 25 4.72 7.60 -9.55
N LYS A 26 5.64 8.21 -10.30
CA LYS A 26 5.58 8.21 -11.78
C LYS A 26 5.57 6.80 -12.38
N THR A 27 6.17 5.83 -11.69
CA THR A 27 6.26 4.42 -12.07
C THR A 27 5.13 3.57 -11.47
N SER A 28 4.13 4.18 -10.84
CA SER A 28 3.00 3.45 -10.26
C SER A 28 2.23 2.67 -11.31
N LYS A 29 1.74 1.50 -10.92
CA LYS A 29 0.87 0.64 -11.72
C LYS A 29 -0.46 0.46 -11.00
N THR A 30 -1.53 0.34 -11.77
CA THR A 30 -2.87 0.05 -11.24
C THR A 30 -3.16 -1.43 -11.42
N ILE A 31 -3.66 -2.07 -10.36
CA ILE A 31 -4.10 -3.47 -10.37
C ILE A 31 -5.56 -3.48 -9.96
N ILE A 32 -6.42 -4.09 -10.80
CA ILE A 32 -7.84 -4.28 -10.51
C ILE A 32 -8.00 -5.70 -9.95
N LEU A 33 -8.36 -5.80 -8.67
CA LEU A 33 -8.57 -7.09 -8.00
C LEU A 33 -10.05 -7.48 -8.06
N LYS A 34 -10.33 -8.66 -8.60
CA LYS A 34 -11.65 -9.31 -8.57
C LYS A 34 -11.76 -10.24 -7.35
N PRO A 35 -12.98 -10.63 -6.92
CA PRO A 35 -13.15 -11.61 -5.87
C PRO A 35 -12.32 -12.88 -6.10
N GLY A 36 -11.63 -13.35 -5.07
CA GLY A 36 -10.71 -14.50 -5.14
C GLY A 36 -9.26 -14.16 -5.51
N MET A 37 -8.98 -12.94 -5.99
CA MET A 37 -7.61 -12.47 -6.22
C MET A 37 -7.01 -11.88 -4.94
N PHE A 38 -5.70 -12.02 -4.79
CA PHE A 38 -4.93 -11.36 -3.75
C PHE A 38 -3.68 -10.70 -4.34
N ALA A 39 -3.18 -9.69 -3.63
CA ALA A 39 -1.90 -9.05 -3.93
C ALA A 39 -1.06 -9.07 -2.66
N VAL A 40 0.23 -9.36 -2.82
CA VAL A 40 1.22 -9.30 -1.74
C VAL A 40 2.05 -8.05 -1.94
N PHE A 41 2.23 -7.28 -0.87
CA PHE A 41 3.07 -6.09 -0.86
C PHE A 41 4.16 -6.27 0.19
N MET A 42 5.42 -6.26 -0.25
CA MET A 42 6.57 -6.41 0.62
C MET A 42 6.88 -5.10 1.36
N PRO A 43 7.61 -5.16 2.49
CA PRO A 43 8.08 -3.94 3.16
C PRO A 43 8.84 -3.03 2.19
N GLY A 44 8.39 -1.79 2.06
CA GLY A 44 8.98 -0.80 1.15
C GLY A 44 8.26 -0.64 -0.19
N GLU A 45 7.29 -1.51 -0.52
CA GLU A 45 6.48 -1.37 -1.73
C GLU A 45 5.26 -0.47 -1.48
N PRO A 46 5.26 0.78 -2.00
CA PRO A 46 4.14 1.68 -1.79
C PRO A 46 2.92 1.21 -2.58
N HIS A 47 1.77 1.19 -1.93
CA HIS A 47 0.50 0.81 -2.55
C HIS A 47 -0.64 1.67 -2.02
N LYS A 48 -1.64 1.93 -2.88
CA LYS A 48 -2.83 2.73 -2.55
C LYS A 48 -4.07 1.84 -2.72
N PRO A 49 -4.56 1.20 -1.64
CA PRO A 49 -5.77 0.38 -1.72
C PRO A 49 -7.04 1.23 -1.70
N GLY A 50 -8.16 0.69 -2.20
CA GLY A 50 -9.46 1.37 -2.16
C GLY A 50 -9.66 2.46 -3.23
N CYS A 51 -8.87 2.43 -4.30
CA CYS A 51 -9.13 3.26 -5.47
C CYS A 51 -10.44 2.83 -6.15
N VAL A 52 -11.32 3.79 -6.43
CA VAL A 52 -12.59 3.55 -7.13
C VAL A 52 -12.32 3.15 -8.58
N VAL A 53 -13.04 2.14 -9.06
CA VAL A 53 -13.06 1.72 -10.47
C VAL A 53 -14.51 1.80 -10.92
N GLY A 54 -14.83 2.74 -11.81
CA GLY A 54 -16.22 3.05 -12.16
C GLY A 54 -16.90 3.86 -11.07
N GLU A 55 -17.93 3.30 -10.44
CA GLU A 55 -18.72 3.97 -9.41
C GLU A 55 -18.27 3.63 -7.98
N PRO A 56 -18.37 4.56 -7.01
CA PRO A 56 -18.12 4.27 -5.61
C PRO A 56 -19.08 3.20 -5.08
N GLY A 57 -18.55 2.29 -4.26
CA GLY A 57 -19.35 1.23 -3.66
C GLY A 57 -18.65 0.57 -2.49
N GLU A 58 -19.41 -0.15 -1.68
CA GLU A 58 -18.86 -0.93 -0.57
C GLU A 58 -18.18 -2.20 -1.08
N ILE A 59 -16.97 -2.46 -0.56
CA ILE A 59 -16.20 -3.68 -0.85
C ILE A 59 -15.83 -4.38 0.45
N LYS A 60 -15.91 -5.72 0.45
CA LYS A 60 -15.39 -6.56 1.53
C LYS A 60 -14.00 -7.06 1.16
N LYS A 61 -13.01 -6.81 2.03
CA LYS A 61 -11.63 -7.29 1.87
C LYS A 61 -11.01 -7.62 3.22
N VAL A 62 -9.95 -8.41 3.19
CA VAL A 62 -9.13 -8.72 4.35
C VAL A 62 -7.68 -8.34 4.04
N VAL A 63 -6.97 -7.81 5.03
CA VAL A 63 -5.52 -7.57 4.96
C VAL A 63 -4.83 -8.47 5.97
N VAL A 64 -4.06 -9.43 5.48
CA VAL A 64 -3.25 -10.31 6.32
C VAL A 64 -1.88 -9.68 6.51
N LYS A 65 -1.44 -9.54 7.77
CA LYS A 65 -0.10 -9.03 8.10
C LYS A 65 0.77 -10.21 8.52
N VAL A 66 1.78 -10.50 7.70
CA VAL A 66 2.80 -11.52 7.97
C VAL A 66 4.09 -10.81 8.38
N LYS A 67 4.82 -11.35 9.36
CA LYS A 67 6.16 -10.84 9.70
C LYS A 67 7.10 -11.16 8.54
N ALA A 68 7.85 -10.16 8.08
CA ALA A 68 8.78 -10.32 6.95
C ALA A 68 9.79 -11.45 7.18
N ASP A 69 10.25 -11.62 8.42
CA ASP A 69 11.21 -12.66 8.82
C ASP A 69 10.68 -14.10 8.65
N LEU A 70 9.38 -14.29 8.39
CA LEU A 70 8.76 -15.60 8.11
C LEU A 70 8.67 -15.92 6.62
N MET A 71 9.06 -14.99 5.74
CA MET A 71 9.06 -15.16 4.29
C MET A 71 10.52 -15.38 3.85
N ALA A 72 10.98 -16.63 3.92
CA ALA A 72 12.30 -17.08 3.50
C ALA A 72 12.34 -17.43 2.01
#